data_AF-A0A7H0VJZ6-F1
#
_entry.id   AF-A0A7H0VJZ6-F1
#
_cell.length_a   1.000
_cell.length_b   1.000
_cell.length_c   1.000
_cell.angle_alpha   90.00
_cell.angle_beta   90.00
_cell.angle_gamma   90.00
#
_symmetry.space_group_name_H-M   'P 1'
#
loop_
_entity.id
_entity.type
_entity.pdbx_description
1 polymer ?
#
loop_
_entity_poly.entity_id
_entity_poly.type
_entity_poly.pdbx_seq_one_letter_code
_entity_poly.pdbx_strand_id
1 'polypeptide(L)' 'MNSTNPDFAFLSAVLQYVLLLRRSSYAGSSSLDSAIALAESNLGPDPHGSRREFVQLCKLAKDLQ' A
#
# COMPACT_ATOMS: atom_id res chain seq x y z
N MET A 1 8.14 -1.04 23.92
CA MET A 1 8.76 -0.67 22.63
C MET A 1 7.74 -0.95 21.55
N ASN A 2 7.40 0.06 20.76
CA ASN A 2 6.27 0.06 19.84
C ASN A 2 6.49 -0.97 18.74
N SER A 3 5.88 -2.15 18.87
CA SER A 3 5.87 -3.15 17.79
C SER A 3 5.11 -2.53 16.62
N THR A 4 5.80 -1.89 15.68
CA THR A 4 5.23 -1.54 14.38
C THR A 4 4.89 -2.88 13.74
N ASN A 5 3.65 -3.31 13.91
CA ASN A 5 3.18 -4.55 13.32
C ASN A 5 3.26 -4.36 11.80
N PRO A 6 4.07 -5.16 11.07
CA PRO A 6 4.18 -5.05 9.62
C PRO A 6 2.81 -5.18 8.95
N ASP A 7 1.86 -5.88 9.56
CA ASP A 7 0.48 -5.95 9.07
C ASP A 7 -0.23 -4.61 9.12
N PHE A 8 -0.01 -3.81 10.18
CA PHE A 8 -0.61 -2.48 10.29
C PHE A 8 -0.06 -1.52 9.24
N ALA A 9 1.24 -1.58 8.98
CA ALA A 9 1.89 -0.77 7.96
C ALA A 9 1.47 -1.21 6.55
N PHE A 10 1.34 -2.52 6.30
CA PHE A 10 0.80 -3.03 5.04
C PHE A 10 -0.67 -2.62 4.84
N LEU A 11 -1.51 -2.73 5.86
CA LEU A 11 -2.90 -2.26 5.82
C LEU A 11 -2.97 -0.74 5.56
N SER A 12 -2.05 0.03 6.13
CA SER A 12 -1.94 1.47 5.86
C SER A 12 -1.65 1.74 4.38
N ALA A 13 -0.83 0.93 3.72
CA ALA A 13 -0.60 1.01 2.27
C ALA A 13 -1.88 0.74 1.46
N VAL A 14 -2.64 -0.30 1.85
CA VAL A 14 -3.93 -0.63 1.23
C VAL A 14 -4.92 0.52 1.38
N LEU A 15 -5.01 1.13 2.57
CA LEU A 15 -5.88 2.27 2.82
C LEU A 15 -5.50 3.48 1.95
N GLN A 16 -4.21 3.79 1.83
CA GLN A 16 -3.74 4.87 0.95
C GLN A 16 -4.16 4.62 -0.50
N TYR A 17 -3.96 3.40 -1.01
CA TYR A 17 -4.40 3.03 -2.36
C TYR A 17 -5.91 3.22 -2.55
N VAL A 18 -6.73 2.78 -1.59
CA VAL A 18 -8.20 2.94 -1.67
C VAL A 18 -8.63 4.41 -1.65
N LEU A 19 -7.99 5.24 -0.82
CA LEU A 19 -8.27 6.68 -0.76
C LEU A 19 -7.95 7.36 -2.09
N LEU A 20 -6.84 6.99 -2.71
CA LEU A 20 -6.44 7.48 -4.03
C LEU A 20 -7.40 7.03 -5.13
N LEU A 21 -7.74 5.74 -5.16
CA LEU A 21 -8.68 5.16 -6.13
C LEU A 21 -10.04 5.85 -6.09
N ARG A 22 -10.51 6.21 -4.89
CA ARG A 22 -11.78 6.90 -4.68
C ARG A 22 -11.70 8.41 -4.86
N ARG A 23 -10.52 8.98 -5.17
CA ARG A 23 -10.27 10.44 -5.18
C ARG A 23 -10.81 11.10 -3.91
N SER A 24 -10.56 10.47 -2.77
CA SER A 24 -11.11 10.89 -1.49
C SER A 24 -10.49 12.20 -1.01
N SER A 25 -11.30 13.09 -0.43
CA SER A 25 -10.80 14.29 0.28
C SER A 25 -9.95 13.94 1.50
N TYR A 26 -10.06 12.72 2.02
CA TYR A 26 -9.25 12.21 3.14
C TYR A 26 -7.90 11.62 2.68
N ALA A 27 -7.60 11.64 1.37
CA ALA A 27 -6.32 11.13 0.88
C ALA A 27 -5.12 11.92 1.43
N GLY A 28 -5.31 13.20 1.80
CA GLY A 28 -4.24 14.03 2.37
C GLY A 28 -3.01 14.05 1.46
N SER A 29 -1.85 13.66 2.01
CA SER A 29 -0.58 13.55 1.29
C SER A 29 -0.29 12.15 0.72
N SER A 30 -1.30 11.27 0.64
CA SER A 30 -1.13 9.94 0.07
C SER A 30 -0.77 10.03 -1.42
N SER A 31 0.12 9.15 -1.88
CA SER A 31 0.45 8.97 -3.29
C SER A 31 0.64 7.49 -3.60
N LEU A 32 0.59 7.12 -4.88
CA LEU A 32 0.88 5.73 -5.27
C LEU A 32 2.31 5.35 -4.90
N ASP A 33 3.26 6.27 -5.00
CA ASP A 33 4.64 6.09 -4.53
C ASP A 33 4.73 5.77 -3.04
N SER A 34 4.03 6.54 -2.18
CA SER A 34 4.04 6.28 -0.74
C SER A 34 3.39 4.95 -0.40
N ALA A 35 2.29 4.59 -1.07
CA ALA A 35 1.61 3.30 -0.89
C ALA A 35 2.51 2.12 -1.30
N ILE A 36 3.19 2.21 -2.46
CA ILE A 36 4.12 1.18 -2.94
C ILE A 36 5.27 1.01 -1.93
N ALA A 37 5.91 2.09 -1.52
CA ALA A 37 7.05 2.03 -0.59
C ALA A 37 6.65 1.42 0.77
N LEU A 38 5.47 1.77 1.31
CA LEU A 38 4.96 1.17 2.54
C LEU A 38 4.66 -0.33 2.37
N ALA A 39 4.03 -0.72 1.27
CA ALA A 39 3.70 -2.12 1.03
C ALA A 39 4.95 -2.98 0.83
N GLU A 40 5.93 -2.51 0.07
CA GLU A 40 7.20 -3.21 -0.16
C GLU A 40 8.01 -3.40 1.11
N SER A 41 8.12 -2.35 1.94
CA SER A 41 8.84 -2.41 3.22
C SER A 41 8.14 -3.27 4.27
N ASN A 42 6.85 -3.59 4.09
CA ASN A 42 6.03 -4.31 5.06
C ASN A 42 5.33 -5.55 4.46
N LEU A 43 5.94 -6.18 3.46
CA LEU A 43 5.45 -7.43 2.87
C LEU A 43 5.23 -8.51 3.93
N GLY A 44 6.22 -8.76 4.80
CA GLY A 44 6.14 -9.83 5.80
C GLY A 44 6.00 -11.22 5.16
N PRO A 45 5.54 -12.23 5.93
CA PRO A 45 5.20 -13.53 5.40
C PRO A 45 4.06 -13.41 4.38
N ASP A 46 4.28 -13.90 3.17
CA ASP A 46 3.30 -13.87 2.08
C ASP A 46 3.19 -15.26 1.43
N PRO A 47 2.57 -16.25 2.12
CA PRO A 47 2.53 -17.64 1.65
C PRO A 47 1.76 -17.83 0.34
N HIS A 48 0.80 -16.93 0.07
CA HIS A 48 -0.08 -16.99 -1.10
C HIS A 48 0.30 -15.98 -2.19
N GLY A 49 1.29 -15.12 -1.96
CA GLY A 49 1.72 -14.12 -2.96
C GLY A 49 0.83 -12.86 -3.04
N SER A 50 -0.29 -12.83 -2.32
CA SER A 50 -1.31 -11.77 -2.44
C SER A 50 -0.77 -10.38 -2.08
N ARG A 51 0.20 -10.29 -1.16
CA ARG A 51 0.80 -9.00 -0.81
C ARG A 51 1.73 -8.50 -1.91
N ARG A 52 2.49 -9.39 -2.56
CA ARG A 52 3.28 -9.04 -3.74
C ARG A 52 2.41 -8.65 -4.92
N GLU A 53 1.32 -9.38 -5.15
CA GLU A 53 0.33 -9.04 -6.19
C GLU A 53 -0.26 -7.65 -5.96
N PHE A 54 -0.61 -7.29 -4.72
CA PHE A 54 -1.06 -5.94 -4.39
C PHE A 54 -0.03 -4.87 -4.76
N VAL A 55 1.26 -5.07 -4.44
CA VAL A 55 2.33 -4.15 -4.83
C VAL A 55 2.40 -4.00 -6.35
N GLN A 56 2.30 -5.10 -7.10
CA GLN A 56 2.30 -5.06 -8.56
C GLN A 56 1.11 -4.28 -9.13
N LEU A 57 -0.09 -4.44 -8.54
CA LEU A 57 -1.26 -3.66 -8.93
C LEU A 57 -1.07 -2.16 -8.69
N CYS A 58 -0.48 -1.77 -7.55
CA CYS A 58 -0.18 -0.36 -7.27
C CYS A 58 0.82 0.23 -8.27
N LYS A 59 1.84 -0.54 -8.67
CA LYS A 59 2.80 -0.12 -9.70
C LYS A 59 2.14 0.05 -11.06
N LEU A 60 1.32 -0.93 -11.47
CA LEU A 60 0.57 -0.83 -12.72
C LEU A 60 -0.37 0.38 -12.72
N ALA A 61 -1.06 0.64 -11.61
CA ALA A 61 -1.93 1.80 -11.47
C ALA A 61 -1.14 3.12 -11.60
N LYS A 62 0.11 3.16 -11.12
CA LYS A 62 1.00 4.31 -11.26
C LYS A 62 1.42 4.52 -12.71
N ASP A 63 1.75 3.46 -13.43
CA ASP A 63 2.17 3.53 -14.84
C ASP A 63 1.03 3.94 -15.78
N LEU A 64 -0.22 3.75 -15.37
CA LEU A 64 -1.43 4.12 -16.12
C LEU A 64 -1.95 5.54 -15.86
N GLN A 65 -1.42 6.23 -14.85
CA GLN A 65 -1.77 7.63 -14.52
C GLN A 65 -0.91 8.63 -15.27
#